data_AF-A0A971ZZM5-F1
#
_entry.id   AF-A0A971ZZM5-F1
#
_cell.length_a   1.000
_cell.length_b   1.000
_cell.length_c   1.000
_cell.angle_alpha   90.00
_cell.angle_beta   90.00
_cell.angle_gamma   90.00
#
_symmetry.space_group_name_H-M   'P 1'
#
loop_
_entity.id
_entity.type
_entity.pdbx_description
1 polymer ?
#
loop_
_entity_poly.entity_id
_entity_poly.type
_entity_poly.pdbx_seq_one_letter_code
_entity_poly.pdbx_strand_id
1 'polypeptide(L)'
;LSPASYVSAYITFEEDLTMEELWELKQDYNEDDPIQVNIVWVAVRTSPKGVKAEYITGFKTDLNAGVRTSYVPDQEKYPLFQLGDLYHQDNNRAIRAKSLFPTAYETHYKSLLKYLVDREEAVKVLEFEKKYEYYKAALNYIEENGVKTFGVLVYADAEDLIKFVENNPVKTLVIHKVLASKPYIDW
;
A
#
# COMPACT_ATOMS: atom_id res chain seq x y z
N LEU A 1 -13.81 -11.49 20.37
CA LEU A 1 -13.09 -10.22 20.66
C LEU A 1 -14.08 -9.26 21.29
N SER A 2 -13.65 -8.41 22.22
CA SER A 2 -14.54 -7.32 22.65
C SER A 2 -14.75 -6.38 21.46
N PRO A 3 -15.97 -5.85 21.22
CA PRO A 3 -16.21 -4.88 20.14
C PRO A 3 -15.28 -3.67 20.20
N ALA A 4 -14.90 -3.25 21.42
CA ALA A 4 -14.00 -2.13 21.66
C ALA A 4 -12.51 -2.46 21.47
N SER A 5 -12.15 -3.71 21.16
CA SER A 5 -10.75 -4.08 20.94
C SER A 5 -10.24 -3.49 19.63
N TYR A 6 -9.03 -2.93 19.65
CA TYR A 6 -8.38 -2.40 18.45
C TYR A 6 -7.44 -3.43 17.84
N VAL A 7 -7.62 -3.72 16.56
CA VAL A 7 -7.03 -4.86 15.87
C VAL A 7 -6.14 -4.39 14.73
N SER A 8 -5.01 -5.06 14.57
CA SER A 8 -4.27 -5.08 13.31
C SER A 8 -4.42 -6.42 12.63
N ALA A 9 -4.74 -6.39 11.34
CA ALA A 9 -4.98 -7.59 10.56
C ALA A 9 -4.40 -7.49 9.15
N TYR A 10 -3.86 -8.61 8.68
CA TYR A 10 -3.57 -8.81 7.27
C TYR A 10 -4.82 -9.38 6.59
N ILE A 11 -5.22 -8.76 5.49
CA ILE A 11 -6.38 -9.17 4.69
C ILE A 11 -5.89 -9.48 3.28
N THR A 12 -6.36 -10.57 2.69
CA THR A 12 -6.20 -10.85 1.26
C THR A 12 -7.55 -10.95 0.58
N PHE A 13 -7.62 -10.52 -0.67
CA PHE A 13 -8.86 -10.51 -1.45
C PHE A 13 -9.02 -11.80 -2.27
N GLU A 14 -10.26 -12.10 -2.68
CA GLU A 14 -10.55 -13.23 -3.57
C GLU A 14 -9.86 -13.06 -4.94
N GLU A 15 -9.95 -11.84 -5.47
CA GLU A 15 -9.29 -11.39 -6.69
C GLU A 15 -8.37 -10.19 -6.39
N ASP A 16 -7.32 -10.04 -7.21
CA ASP A 16 -6.41 -8.91 -7.08
C ASP A 16 -7.13 -7.63 -7.52
N LEU A 17 -7.14 -6.61 -6.67
CA LEU A 17 -7.77 -5.32 -6.94
C LEU A 17 -6.85 -4.42 -7.76
N THR A 18 -7.41 -3.65 -8.70
CA THR A 18 -6.69 -2.53 -9.34
C THR A 18 -6.44 -1.40 -8.34
N MET A 19 -5.62 -0.41 -8.72
CA MET A 19 -5.43 0.77 -7.87
C MET A 19 -6.70 1.63 -7.77
N GLU A 20 -7.57 1.59 -8.77
CA GLU A 20 -8.91 2.20 -8.76
C GLU A 20 -9.81 1.50 -7.75
N GLU A 21 -9.93 0.18 -7.81
CA GLU A 21 -10.75 -0.61 -6.87
C GLU A 21 -10.23 -0.48 -5.43
N LEU A 22 -8.91 -0.44 -5.24
CA LEU A 22 -8.31 -0.15 -3.93
C LEU A 22 -8.65 1.27 -3.45
N TRP A 23 -8.67 2.25 -4.35
CA TRP A 23 -9.01 3.62 -3.99
C TRP A 23 -10.47 3.76 -3.61
N GLU A 24 -11.38 3.15 -4.39
CA GLU A 24 -12.81 3.07 -4.09
C GLU A 24 -13.03 2.42 -2.72
N LEU A 25 -12.40 1.26 -2.48
CA LEU A 25 -12.42 0.60 -1.18
C LEU A 25 -11.95 1.53 -0.05
N LYS A 26 -10.90 2.33 -0.25
CA LYS A 26 -10.45 3.31 0.75
C LYS A 26 -11.44 4.46 0.95
N GLN A 27 -12.18 4.86 -0.08
CA GLN A 27 -13.19 5.93 0.04
C GLN A 27 -14.42 5.45 0.81
N ASP A 28 -14.80 4.19 0.70
CA ASP A 28 -15.94 3.60 1.41
C ASP A 28 -15.73 3.50 2.93
N TYR A 29 -14.51 3.73 3.42
CA TYR A 29 -14.17 3.66 4.85
C TYR A 29 -13.38 4.91 5.31
N ASN A 30 -13.77 6.08 4.80
CA ASN A 30 -13.13 7.35 5.12
C ASN A 30 -13.64 7.95 6.46
N GLU A 31 -13.14 9.12 6.85
CA GLU A 31 -13.47 9.77 8.14
C GLU A 31 -14.97 10.07 8.33
N ASP A 32 -15.73 10.18 7.24
CA ASP A 32 -17.18 10.42 7.26
C ASP A 32 -17.99 9.10 7.31
N ASP A 33 -17.35 7.93 7.18
CA ASP A 33 -18.00 6.63 7.23
C ASP A 33 -18.19 6.14 8.69
N PRO A 34 -19.34 5.57 9.07
CA PRO A 34 -19.52 4.98 10.39
C PRO A 34 -18.59 3.79 10.68
N ILE A 35 -18.00 3.16 9.67
CA ILE A 35 -17.07 2.04 9.76
C ILE A 35 -15.64 2.57 9.54
N GLN A 36 -14.82 2.50 10.58
CA GLN A 36 -13.48 3.07 10.57
C GLN A 36 -12.39 2.00 10.37
N VAL A 37 -12.06 1.73 9.10
CA VAL A 37 -10.95 0.83 8.74
C VAL A 37 -9.81 1.58 8.07
N ASN A 38 -8.68 1.68 8.79
CA ASN A 38 -7.48 2.32 8.26
C ASN A 38 -6.60 1.31 7.52
N ILE A 39 -6.63 1.35 6.19
CA ILE A 39 -5.66 0.64 5.34
C ILE A 39 -4.31 1.38 5.41
N VAL A 40 -3.30 0.77 6.02
CA VAL A 40 -1.99 1.41 6.29
C VAL A 40 -0.87 0.94 5.36
N TRP A 41 -1.00 -0.26 4.77
CA TRP A 41 -0.03 -0.80 3.82
C TRP A 41 -0.70 -1.75 2.83
N VAL A 42 -0.20 -1.76 1.59
CA VAL A 42 -0.78 -2.45 0.44
C VAL A 42 0.23 -3.43 -0.13
N ALA A 43 -0.14 -4.70 -0.27
CA ALA A 43 0.67 -5.76 -0.85
C ALA A 43 0.45 -5.87 -2.36
N VAL A 44 1.49 -5.62 -3.15
CA VAL A 44 1.37 -5.62 -4.62
C VAL A 44 1.68 -7.00 -5.20
N ARG A 45 0.88 -7.42 -6.19
CA ARG A 45 1.11 -8.62 -6.98
C ARG A 45 2.30 -8.39 -7.94
N THR A 46 3.37 -9.14 -7.74
CA THR A 46 4.62 -9.04 -8.53
C THR A 46 4.97 -10.32 -9.29
N SER A 47 4.07 -11.30 -9.31
CA SER A 47 4.20 -12.56 -10.04
C SER A 47 2.80 -13.13 -10.34
N PRO A 48 2.65 -14.07 -11.29
CA PRO A 48 1.34 -14.62 -11.63
C PRO A 48 0.60 -15.27 -10.45
N LYS A 49 -0.73 -15.20 -10.45
CA LYS A 49 -1.59 -15.85 -9.43
C LYS A 49 -1.31 -17.37 -9.42
N GLY A 50 -1.18 -17.93 -8.21
CA GLY A 50 -0.84 -19.35 -8.01
C GLY A 50 0.66 -19.65 -8.00
N VAL A 51 1.52 -18.71 -8.39
CA VAL A 51 2.96 -18.79 -8.15
C VAL A 51 3.23 -18.31 -6.72
N LYS A 52 4.04 -19.08 -5.98
CA LYS A 52 4.47 -18.67 -4.64
C LYS A 52 5.35 -17.42 -4.77
N ALA A 53 4.87 -16.29 -4.25
CA ALA A 53 5.67 -15.08 -4.15
C ALA A 53 6.87 -15.36 -3.24
N GLU A 54 8.09 -15.14 -3.76
CA GLU A 54 9.31 -15.33 -2.96
C GLU A 54 9.44 -14.24 -1.89
N TYR A 55 9.09 -13.01 -2.27
CA TYR A 55 9.01 -11.87 -1.38
C TYR A 55 7.66 -11.19 -1.57
N ILE A 56 7.21 -10.51 -0.52
CA ILE A 56 6.04 -9.65 -0.59
C ILE A 56 6.55 -8.21 -0.52
N THR A 57 6.24 -7.43 -1.55
CA THR A 57 6.55 -6.01 -1.63
C THR A 57 5.28 -5.19 -1.81
N GLY A 58 5.37 -3.91 -1.50
CA GLY A 58 4.21 -3.05 -1.42
C GLY A 58 4.57 -1.65 -0.96
N PHE A 59 3.58 -0.88 -0.58
CA PHE A 59 3.77 0.52 -0.18
C PHE A 59 2.80 0.92 0.93
N LYS A 60 3.18 1.96 1.68
CA LYS A 60 2.29 2.61 2.65
C LYS A 60 1.43 3.62 1.91
N THR A 61 0.14 3.69 2.24
CA THR A 61 -0.78 4.65 1.60
C THR A 61 -0.79 6.02 2.26
N ASP A 62 -0.16 6.16 3.43
CA ASP A 62 -0.02 7.43 4.13
C ASP A 62 0.96 8.35 3.36
N LEU A 63 0.47 9.54 3.02
CA LEU A 63 1.19 10.58 2.28
C LEU A 63 2.43 11.08 3.02
N ASN A 64 2.45 10.93 4.35
CA ASN A 64 3.55 11.31 5.22
C ASN A 64 4.48 10.13 5.59
N ALA A 65 4.23 8.93 5.06
CA ALA A 65 5.00 7.73 5.41
C ALA A 65 6.44 7.72 4.88
N GLY A 66 6.83 8.71 4.08
CA GLY A 66 8.19 8.89 3.57
C GLY A 66 9.17 9.32 4.67
N VAL A 67 10.44 8.97 4.48
CA VAL A 67 11.51 9.47 5.36
C VAL A 67 11.74 10.94 5.03
N ARG A 68 11.57 11.82 6.03
CA ARG A 68 11.95 13.24 5.94
C ARG A 68 13.46 13.37 5.96
N THR A 69 14.10 13.11 4.83
CA THR A 69 15.54 13.35 4.64
C THR A 69 15.73 14.55 3.73
N SER A 70 16.91 15.18 3.80
CA SER A 70 17.33 16.21 2.84
C SER A 70 17.63 15.64 1.46
N TYR A 71 17.68 14.31 1.31
CA TYR A 71 17.87 13.63 0.04
C TYR A 71 16.52 13.26 -0.57
N VAL A 72 16.25 13.82 -1.74
CA VAL A 72 15.09 13.47 -2.58
C VAL A 72 15.65 12.86 -3.86
N PRO A 73 15.26 11.63 -4.23
CA PRO A 73 15.60 11.09 -5.55
C PRO A 73 15.16 12.01 -6.68
N ASP A 74 15.84 11.91 -7.82
CA ASP A 74 15.49 12.62 -9.04
C ASP A 74 14.00 12.39 -9.39
N GLN A 75 13.19 13.46 -9.35
CA GLN A 75 11.74 13.39 -9.53
C GLN A 75 11.32 13.18 -10.99
N GLU A 76 12.18 13.50 -11.96
CA GLU A 76 11.92 13.17 -13.37
C GLU A 76 12.14 11.67 -13.60
N LYS A 77 13.16 11.11 -12.94
CA LYS A 77 13.49 9.69 -13.06
C LYS A 77 12.61 8.78 -12.20
N TYR A 78 12.18 9.25 -11.04
CA TYR A 78 11.38 8.52 -10.05
C TYR A 78 10.21 9.39 -9.56
N PRO A 79 9.21 9.68 -10.41
CA PRO A 79 8.08 10.52 -10.04
C PRO A 79 7.30 9.93 -8.86
N LEU A 80 6.83 10.78 -7.96
CA LEU A 80 6.10 10.36 -6.74
C LEU A 80 6.86 9.30 -5.92
N PHE A 81 8.20 9.31 -5.95
CA PHE A 81 8.99 8.43 -5.07
C PHE A 81 8.59 8.62 -3.60
N GLN A 82 8.30 9.87 -3.21
CA GLN A 82 7.53 10.15 -2.00
C GLN A 82 6.08 10.44 -2.40
N LEU A 83 5.15 9.69 -1.85
CA LEU A 83 3.73 9.84 -2.19
C LEU A 83 3.18 11.22 -1.83
N GLY A 84 3.72 11.86 -0.79
CA GLY A 84 3.40 13.25 -0.40
C GLY A 84 3.74 14.30 -1.45
N ASP A 85 4.61 14.00 -2.43
CA ASP A 85 4.92 14.89 -3.55
C ASP A 85 3.68 15.22 -4.41
N LEU A 86 2.63 14.40 -4.32
CA LEU A 86 1.33 14.65 -4.94
C LEU A 86 0.76 16.03 -4.57
N TYR A 87 1.03 16.54 -3.36
CA TYR A 87 0.57 17.87 -2.93
C TYR A 87 1.42 19.03 -3.45
N HIS A 88 2.63 18.74 -3.93
CA HIS A 88 3.57 19.74 -4.43
C HIS A 88 3.48 19.92 -5.94
N GLN A 89 2.93 18.94 -6.67
CA GLN A 89 2.80 18.98 -8.13
C GLN A 89 1.62 19.84 -8.62
N ASP A 90 0.57 20.03 -7.82
CA ASP A 90 -0.62 20.78 -8.24
C ASP A 90 -0.89 22.03 -7.38
N ASN A 91 -0.78 23.20 -7.99
CA ASN A 91 -1.18 24.50 -7.43
C ASN A 91 -2.72 24.63 -7.21
N ASN A 92 -3.50 23.57 -7.40
CA ASN A 92 -4.97 23.56 -7.23
C ASN A 92 -5.39 22.43 -6.27
N ARG A 93 -5.16 22.71 -4.98
CA ARG A 93 -5.27 21.80 -3.84
C ARG A 93 -6.71 21.28 -3.65
N ALA A 94 -6.83 20.02 -3.26
CA ALA A 94 -8.01 19.32 -2.73
C ALA A 94 -8.99 18.65 -3.72
N ILE A 95 -9.50 19.31 -4.77
CA ILE A 95 -10.66 18.76 -5.51
C ILE A 95 -10.26 17.82 -6.68
N ARG A 96 -9.06 17.97 -7.27
CA ARG A 96 -8.56 17.07 -8.33
C ARG A 96 -7.67 15.92 -7.84
N ALA A 97 -7.16 16.01 -6.61
CA ALA A 97 -6.29 14.98 -6.05
C ALA A 97 -7.00 13.63 -5.87
N LYS A 98 -8.31 13.62 -5.55
CA LYS A 98 -9.07 12.38 -5.30
C LYS A 98 -9.11 11.43 -6.51
N SER A 99 -9.28 11.95 -7.73
CA SER A 99 -9.28 11.11 -8.94
C SER A 99 -7.87 10.69 -9.39
N LEU A 100 -6.82 11.26 -8.80
CA LEU A 100 -5.43 11.00 -9.17
C LEU A 100 -4.77 9.92 -8.31
N PHE A 101 -5.36 9.54 -7.16
CA PHE A 101 -4.77 8.56 -6.25
C PHE A 101 -4.50 7.19 -6.87
N PRO A 102 -5.38 6.61 -7.71
CA PRO A 102 -5.08 5.35 -8.40
C PRO A 102 -3.77 5.42 -9.19
N THR A 103 -3.66 6.43 -10.07
CA THR A 103 -2.45 6.69 -10.87
C THR A 103 -1.24 7.03 -9.99
N ALA A 104 -1.44 7.77 -8.90
CA ALA A 104 -0.37 8.14 -7.98
C ALA A 104 0.18 6.92 -7.23
N TYR A 105 -0.68 5.99 -6.79
CA TYR A 105 -0.27 4.73 -6.16
C TYR A 105 0.51 3.84 -7.13
N GLU A 106 0.04 3.71 -8.37
CA GLU A 106 0.75 2.95 -9.40
C GLU A 106 2.12 3.56 -9.69
N THR A 107 2.17 4.88 -9.90
CA THR A 107 3.41 5.63 -10.17
C THR A 107 4.39 5.52 -9.00
N HIS A 108 3.90 5.70 -7.78
CA HIS A 108 4.70 5.60 -6.56
C HIS A 108 5.36 4.21 -6.45
N TYR A 109 4.59 3.13 -6.60
CA TYR A 109 5.14 1.79 -6.47
C TYR A 109 6.15 1.45 -7.58
N LYS A 110 5.86 1.86 -8.83
CA LYS A 110 6.81 1.73 -9.95
C LYS A 110 8.11 2.48 -9.67
N SER A 111 8.03 3.72 -9.18
CA SER A 111 9.21 4.52 -8.81
C SER A 111 10.03 3.88 -7.70
N LEU A 112 9.40 3.30 -6.67
CA LEU A 112 10.11 2.58 -5.60
C LEU A 112 10.88 1.36 -6.15
N LEU A 113 10.24 0.52 -6.97
CA LEU A 113 10.91 -0.65 -7.56
C LEU A 113 12.00 -0.24 -8.55
N LYS A 114 11.71 0.72 -9.43
CA LYS A 114 12.70 1.21 -10.40
C LYS A 114 13.93 1.80 -9.70
N TYR A 115 13.74 2.51 -8.59
CA TYR A 115 14.85 3.06 -7.81
C TYR A 115 15.80 1.97 -7.28
N LEU A 116 15.26 0.82 -6.88
CA LEU A 116 16.03 -0.35 -6.43
C LEU A 116 16.74 -1.03 -7.62
N VAL A 117 16.02 -1.26 -8.73
CA VAL A 117 16.58 -1.92 -9.92
C VAL A 117 17.71 -1.10 -10.55
N ASP A 118 17.58 0.23 -10.60
CA ASP A 118 18.61 1.13 -11.13
C ASP A 118 19.87 1.22 -10.23
N ARG A 119 19.86 0.56 -9.06
CA ARG A 119 20.94 0.56 -8.06
C ARG A 119 21.43 -0.85 -7.74
N GLU A 120 21.65 -1.63 -8.79
CA GLU A 120 22.10 -3.01 -8.72
C GLU A 120 23.20 -3.26 -7.68
N GLU A 121 24.33 -2.55 -7.79
CA GLU A 121 25.46 -2.73 -6.86
C GLU A 121 25.06 -2.50 -5.41
N ALA A 122 24.32 -1.42 -5.12
CA ALA A 122 23.90 -1.11 -3.76
C ALA A 122 22.92 -2.15 -3.21
N VAL A 123 21.97 -2.63 -4.03
CA VAL A 123 21.03 -3.69 -3.62
C VAL A 123 21.76 -5.00 -3.36
N LYS A 124 22.69 -5.39 -4.25
CA LYS A 124 23.46 -6.63 -4.07
C LYS A 124 24.31 -6.62 -2.81
N VAL A 125 24.84 -5.45 -2.42
CA VAL A 125 25.64 -5.28 -1.20
C VAL A 125 24.79 -5.22 0.07
N LEU A 126 23.67 -4.47 0.06
CA LEU A 126 22.86 -4.24 1.26
C LEU A 126 21.82 -5.34 1.52
N GLU A 127 21.38 -6.01 0.47
CA GLU A 127 20.43 -7.11 0.53
C GLU A 127 21.19 -8.37 0.10
N PHE A 128 20.98 -8.84 -1.14
CA PHE A 128 21.71 -9.96 -1.74
C PHE A 128 21.27 -10.13 -3.22
N GLU A 129 22.09 -10.82 -4.02
CA GLU A 129 21.89 -11.07 -5.46
C GLU A 129 20.45 -11.50 -5.82
N LYS A 130 19.93 -12.50 -5.10
CA LYS A 130 18.60 -13.05 -5.38
C LYS A 130 17.46 -12.04 -5.16
N LYS A 131 17.64 -11.06 -4.26
CA LYS A 131 16.64 -10.01 -4.03
C LYS A 131 16.65 -8.98 -5.16
N TYR A 132 17.83 -8.68 -5.72
CA TYR A 132 17.95 -7.84 -6.90
C TYR A 132 17.22 -8.46 -8.10
N GLU A 133 17.47 -9.76 -8.37
CA GLU A 133 16.78 -10.48 -9.45
C GLU A 133 15.26 -10.51 -9.25
N TYR A 134 14.80 -10.66 -8.01
CA TYR A 134 13.38 -10.51 -7.69
C TYR A 134 12.84 -9.11 -8.03
N TYR A 135 13.52 -8.02 -7.64
CA TYR A 135 13.04 -6.66 -7.93
C TYR A 135 12.96 -6.39 -9.44
N LYS A 136 13.92 -6.90 -10.21
CA LYS A 136 13.93 -6.81 -11.67
C LYS A 136 12.75 -7.56 -12.28
N ALA A 137 12.51 -8.81 -11.85
CA ALA A 137 11.37 -9.60 -12.30
C ALA A 137 10.03 -8.96 -11.89
N ALA A 138 9.95 -8.41 -10.68
CA ALA A 138 8.78 -7.72 -10.16
C ALA A 138 8.46 -6.46 -10.97
N LEU A 139 9.47 -5.65 -11.30
CA LEU A 139 9.30 -4.45 -12.12
C LEU A 139 8.76 -4.80 -13.51
N ASN A 140 9.37 -5.78 -14.19
CA ASN A 140 8.89 -6.24 -15.50
C ASN A 140 7.43 -6.72 -15.42
N TYR A 141 7.10 -7.52 -14.39
CA TYR A 141 5.74 -8.03 -14.23
C TYR A 141 4.69 -6.92 -14.10
N ILE A 142 4.94 -5.90 -13.27
CA ILE A 142 3.97 -4.81 -13.06
C ILE A 142 3.92 -3.83 -14.24
N GLU A 143 4.97 -3.72 -15.03
CA GLU A 143 4.97 -2.93 -16.27
C GLU A 143 4.11 -3.61 -17.33
N GLU A 144 4.14 -4.94 -17.41
CA GLU A 144 3.34 -5.73 -18.36
C GLU A 144 1.87 -5.89 -17.92
N ASN A 145 1.61 -6.04 -16.62
CA ASN A 145 0.29 -6.46 -16.10
C ASN A 145 -0.45 -5.37 -15.32
N GLY A 146 0.16 -4.19 -15.15
CA GLY A 146 -0.33 -3.14 -14.26
C GLY A 146 -0.06 -3.42 -12.79
N VAL A 147 -0.27 -2.42 -11.94
CA VAL A 147 -0.09 -2.55 -10.49
C VAL A 147 -1.42 -2.97 -9.86
N LYS A 148 -1.45 -4.16 -9.26
CA LYS A 148 -2.62 -4.70 -8.57
C LYS A 148 -2.28 -5.13 -7.15
N THR A 149 -3.21 -4.98 -6.23
CA THR A 149 -3.05 -5.43 -4.84
C THR A 149 -3.78 -6.74 -4.59
N PHE A 150 -3.13 -7.65 -3.88
CA PHE A 150 -3.78 -8.88 -3.43
C PHE A 150 -4.16 -8.85 -1.95
N GLY A 151 -3.77 -7.81 -1.23
CA GLY A 151 -4.00 -7.72 0.19
C GLY A 151 -3.50 -6.44 0.83
N VAL A 152 -3.92 -6.24 2.07
CA VAL A 152 -3.66 -5.02 2.84
C VAL A 152 -3.37 -5.35 4.29
N LEU A 153 -2.63 -4.45 4.95
CA LEU A 153 -2.58 -4.36 6.40
C LEU A 153 -3.54 -3.26 6.83
N VAL A 154 -4.44 -3.60 7.75
CA VAL A 154 -5.44 -2.68 8.28
C VAL A 154 -5.34 -2.53 9.80
N TYR A 155 -5.74 -1.36 10.29
CA TYR A 155 -6.07 -1.14 11.69
C TYR A 155 -7.52 -0.70 11.84
N ALA A 156 -8.26 -1.34 12.74
CA ALA A 156 -9.68 -1.05 12.96
C ALA A 156 -10.11 -1.51 14.36
N ASP A 157 -11.22 -0.99 14.86
CA ASP A 157 -11.91 -1.63 15.97
C ASP A 157 -12.49 -2.99 15.50
N ALA A 158 -12.63 -3.95 16.42
CA ALA A 158 -13.00 -5.31 16.07
C ALA A 158 -14.38 -5.38 15.40
N GLU A 159 -15.32 -4.51 15.79
CA GLU A 159 -16.64 -4.43 15.16
C GLU A 159 -16.57 -3.96 13.70
N ASP A 160 -15.79 -2.91 13.43
CA ASP A 160 -15.62 -2.36 12.08
C ASP A 160 -14.85 -3.31 11.17
N LEU A 161 -13.86 -4.02 11.73
CA LEU A 161 -13.16 -5.07 11.01
C LEU A 161 -14.09 -6.21 10.57
N ILE A 162 -15.05 -6.60 11.43
CA ILE A 162 -16.05 -7.62 11.08
C ILE A 162 -16.91 -7.12 9.92
N LYS A 163 -17.47 -5.91 10.02
CA LYS A 163 -18.29 -5.31 8.95
C LYS A 163 -17.52 -5.18 7.64
N PHE A 164 -16.26 -4.78 7.70
CA PHE A 164 -15.40 -4.71 6.53
C PHE A 164 -15.24 -6.09 5.86
N VAL A 165 -15.04 -7.16 6.63
CA VAL A 165 -14.90 -8.51 6.06
C VAL A 165 -16.23 -9.01 5.48
N GLU A 166 -17.36 -8.69 6.10
CA GLU A 166 -18.68 -9.09 5.64
C GLU A 166 -19.11 -8.37 4.35
N ASN A 167 -18.66 -7.13 4.15
CA ASN A 167 -19.07 -6.28 3.03
C ASN A 167 -18.12 -6.34 1.81
N ASN A 168 -16.95 -6.95 1.94
CA ASN A 168 -15.91 -6.95 0.89
C ASN A 168 -15.50 -8.39 0.50
N PRO A 169 -14.94 -8.60 -0.71
CA PRO A 169 -14.52 -9.91 -1.19
C PRO A 169 -13.22 -10.38 -0.52
N VAL A 170 -13.27 -10.64 0.79
CA VAL A 170 -12.15 -11.08 1.61
C VAL A 170 -11.98 -12.60 1.52
N LYS A 171 -10.81 -13.03 1.07
CA LYS A 171 -10.42 -14.44 1.03
C LYS A 171 -9.82 -14.94 2.34
N THR A 172 -9.01 -14.12 2.99
CA THR A 172 -8.32 -14.51 4.23
C THR A 172 -8.11 -13.30 5.10
N LEU A 173 -8.33 -13.48 6.39
CA LEU A 173 -8.00 -12.53 7.44
C LEU A 173 -7.06 -13.21 8.44
N VAL A 174 -5.95 -12.56 8.75
CA VAL A 174 -5.01 -12.99 9.79
C VAL A 174 -4.84 -11.87 10.79
N ILE A 175 -5.27 -12.12 12.03
CA ILE A 175 -5.07 -11.18 13.14
C ILE A 175 -3.59 -11.18 13.51
N HIS A 176 -2.96 -10.00 13.44
CA HIS A 176 -1.57 -9.81 13.80
C HIS A 176 -1.41 -9.38 15.27
N LYS A 177 -2.22 -8.42 15.70
CA LYS A 177 -2.18 -7.86 17.07
C LYS A 177 -3.55 -7.39 17.48
N VAL A 178 -3.87 -7.56 18.76
CA VAL A 178 -5.08 -7.06 19.40
C VAL A 178 -4.70 -6.24 20.62
N LEU A 179 -5.30 -5.05 20.75
CA LEU A 179 -5.24 -4.20 21.93
C LEU A 179 -6.62 -4.15 22.59
N ALA A 180 -6.66 -3.95 23.90
CA ALA A 180 -7.91 -3.88 24.65
C ALA A 180 -8.82 -2.72 24.20
N SER A 181 -8.20 -1.63 23.76
CA SER A 181 -8.86 -0.46 23.15
C SER A 181 -7.91 0.25 22.20
N LYS A 182 -8.46 1.12 21.34
CA LYS A 182 -7.65 2.03 20.52
C LYS A 182 -6.79 2.89 21.44
N PRO A 183 -5.45 2.94 21.23
CA PRO A 183 -4.60 3.79 22.05
C PRO A 183 -4.97 5.25 21.78
N TYR A 184 -5.25 5.99 22.86
CA TYR A 184 -5.37 7.44 22.80
C TYR A 184 -3.95 8.00 22.67
N ILE A 185 -3.66 8.63 21.54
CA ILE A 185 -2.40 9.31 21.29
C ILE A 185 -2.75 10.75 20.95
N ASP A 186 -2.60 11.65 21.92
CA ASP A 186 -2.55 13.10 21.66
C ASP A 186 -1.26 13.38 20.88
N TRP A 187 -1.38 13.96 19.69
CA TRP A 187 -0.27 14.50 18.90
C TRP A 187 -0.27 16.03 18.98
#